data_AF-A0A7X2TY28-F1
#
_entry.id   AF-A0A7X2TY28-F1
#
_cell.length_a   1.000
_cell.length_b   1.000
_cell.length_c   1.000
_cell.angle_alpha   90.00
_cell.angle_beta   90.00
_cell.angle_gamma   90.00
#
_symmetry.space_group_name_H-M   'P 1'
#
loop_
_entity.id
_entity.type
_entity.pdbx_description
1 polymer ?
#
loop_
_entity_poly.entity_id
_entity_poly.type
_entity_poly.pdbx_seq_one_letter_code
_entity_poly.pdbx_strand_id
1 'polypeptide(L)'
;DLYKAIETTIRKQNPKAALIPYMSRGATDGAFLRAKGMAVYGVPVFTRDDKPGRAHGNDERIRETTLREGAALLLKIVEAITRP
;
A
#
# COMPACT_ATOMS: atom_id res chain seq x y z
N ASP A 1 -13.79 3.21 7.61
CA ASP A 1 -13.64 1.74 7.45
C ASP A 1 -12.42 1.33 6.65
N LEU A 2 -12.19 1.90 5.46
CA LEU A 2 -11.05 1.56 4.59
C LEU A 2 -9.67 1.55 5.30
N TYR A 3 -9.31 2.62 6.03
CA TYR A 3 -8.04 2.68 6.76
C TYR A 3 -7.90 1.56 7.81
N LYS A 4 -8.95 1.30 8.59
CA LYS A 4 -8.94 0.26 9.63
C LYS A 4 -8.81 -1.14 9.04
N ALA A 5 -9.43 -1.38 7.89
CA ALA A 5 -9.30 -2.64 7.16
C ALA A 5 -7.86 -2.84 6.66
N ILE A 6 -7.23 -1.80 6.10
CA ILE A 6 -5.82 -1.82 5.71
C ILE A 6 -4.93 -2.11 6.92
N GLU A 7 -5.07 -1.36 8.00
CA GLU A 7 -4.28 -1.53 9.23
C GLU A 7 -4.41 -2.94 9.80
N THR A 8 -5.64 -3.44 9.95
CA THR A 8 -5.91 -4.75 10.51
C THR A 8 -5.31 -5.87 9.67
N THR A 9 -5.44 -5.79 8.34
CA THR A 9 -4.89 -6.79 7.42
C THR A 9 -3.37 -6.80 7.44
N ILE A 10 -2.72 -5.63 7.49
CA ILE A 10 -1.27 -5.52 7.60
C ILE A 10 -0.79 -6.11 8.93
N ARG A 11 -1.45 -5.80 10.06
CA ARG A 11 -1.11 -6.36 11.38
C ARG A 11 -1.31 -7.88 11.46
N LYS A 12 -2.32 -8.42 10.77
CA LYS A 12 -2.52 -9.89 10.68
C LYS A 12 -1.38 -10.57 9.92
N GLN A 13 -0.85 -9.93 8.88
CA GLN A 13 0.28 -10.47 8.10
C GLN A 13 1.62 -10.31 8.83
N ASN A 14 1.80 -9.19 9.55
CA ASN A 14 2.98 -8.93 10.36
C ASN A 14 2.56 -8.25 11.68
N PRO A 15 2.48 -9.02 12.80
CA PRO A 15 2.06 -8.47 14.09
C PRO A 15 2.93 -7.35 14.64
N LYS A 16 4.18 -7.24 14.17
CA LYS A 16 5.13 -6.19 14.57
C LYS A 16 5.06 -4.95 13.67
N ALA A 17 4.29 -4.98 12.58
CA ALA A 17 4.17 -3.84 11.68
C ALA A 17 3.35 -2.70 12.31
N ALA A 18 3.82 -1.48 12.12
CA ALA A 18 3.08 -0.26 12.42
C ALA A 18 2.66 0.41 11.11
N LEU A 19 1.38 0.77 11.00
CA LEU A 19 0.89 1.62 9.92
C LEU A 19 0.94 3.07 10.39
N ILE A 20 1.68 3.91 9.69
CA ILE A 20 1.84 5.33 10.03
C ILE A 20 1.30 6.21 8.90
N PRO A 21 0.57 7.30 9.22
CA PRO A 21 0.20 8.28 8.22
C PRO A 21 1.43 8.89 7.55
N TYR A 22 1.46 8.89 6.22
CA TYR A 22 2.54 9.48 5.44
C TYR A 22 1.97 10.32 4.31
N MET A 23 2.44 11.57 4.21
CA MET A 23 2.13 12.46 3.10
C MET A 23 3.32 12.49 2.15
N SER A 24 3.15 11.87 0.98
CA SER A 24 4.17 11.93 -0.06
C SER A 24 4.30 13.35 -0.62
N ARG A 25 5.52 13.77 -0.96
CA ARG A 25 5.79 15.02 -1.70
C ARG A 25 5.45 14.91 -3.20
N GLY A 26 5.25 13.70 -3.71
CA GLY A 26 4.84 13.45 -5.09
C GLY A 26 3.33 13.55 -5.28
N ALA A 27 2.89 13.53 -6.54
CA ALA A 27 1.48 13.48 -6.91
C ALA A 27 1.02 12.04 -7.18
N THR A 28 -0.27 11.79 -6.95
CA THR A 28 -0.97 10.56 -7.36
C THR A 28 -2.38 10.92 -7.79
N ASP A 29 -3.06 10.00 -8.50
CA ASP A 29 -4.46 10.16 -8.89
C ASP A 29 -5.42 10.31 -7.69
N GLY A 30 -4.94 9.97 -6.49
CA GLY A 30 -5.70 10.10 -5.25
C GLY A 30 -6.13 11.53 -4.91
N ALA A 31 -5.48 12.58 -5.45
CA ALA A 31 -5.97 13.95 -5.32
C ALA A 31 -7.31 14.14 -6.06
N PHE A 32 -7.39 13.68 -7.32
CA PHE A 32 -8.59 13.80 -8.14
C PHE A 32 -9.75 12.95 -7.60
N LEU A 33 -9.46 11.72 -7.17
CA LEU A 33 -10.49 10.82 -6.62
C LEU A 33 -11.07 11.33 -5.29
N ARG A 34 -10.21 11.85 -4.40
CA ARG A 34 -10.68 12.46 -3.14
C ARG A 34 -11.53 13.71 -3.37
N ALA A 35 -11.20 14.50 -4.39
CA ALA A 35 -12.03 15.66 -4.78
C ALA A 35 -13.44 15.26 -5.24
N LYS A 36 -13.66 13.98 -5.60
CA LYS A 36 -14.97 13.40 -5.93
C LYS A 36 -15.63 12.69 -4.73
N GLY A 37 -15.11 12.84 -3.51
CA GLY A 37 -15.67 12.27 -2.29
C GLY A 37 -15.28 10.82 -2.01
N MET A 38 -14.39 10.22 -2.81
CA MET A 38 -13.91 8.86 -2.57
C MET A 38 -12.87 8.83 -1.45
N ALA A 39 -12.98 7.86 -0.54
CA ALA A 39 -11.90 7.56 0.40
C ALA A 39 -10.74 6.88 -0.33
N VAL A 40 -9.57 7.52 -0.37
CA VAL A 40 -8.38 6.99 -1.07
C VAL A 40 -7.14 7.10 -0.20
N TYR A 41 -6.41 5.99 -0.10
CA TYR A 41 -5.13 5.91 0.59
C TYR A 41 -4.11 5.23 -0.32
N GLY A 42 -2.87 5.73 -0.32
CA GLY A 42 -1.74 4.96 -0.83
C GLY A 42 -1.42 3.83 0.15
N VAL A 43 -1.24 2.61 -0.36
CA VAL A 43 -0.98 1.42 0.47
C VAL A 43 0.40 0.86 0.14
N PRO A 44 1.32 0.74 1.12
CA PRO A 44 2.66 0.18 0.89
C PRO A 44 2.60 -1.34 0.86
N VAL A 45 2.13 -1.93 -0.25
CA VAL A 45 2.02 -3.39 -0.39
C VAL A 45 3.36 -4.07 -0.66
N PHE A 46 4.33 -3.32 -1.18
CA PHE A 46 5.66 -3.84 -1.51
C PHE A 46 6.67 -3.48 -0.41
N THR A 47 7.38 -4.50 0.08
CA THR A 47 8.53 -4.29 0.95
C THR A 47 9.61 -3.52 0.21
N ARG A 48 10.15 -2.49 0.86
CA ARG A 48 11.26 -1.69 0.32
C ARG A 48 12.57 -2.19 0.88
N ASP A 49 13.60 -2.05 0.07
CA ASP A 49 14.97 -2.22 0.53
C ASP A 49 15.40 -1.01 1.38
N ASP A 50 16.53 -1.15 2.06
CA ASP A 50 17.20 -0.09 2.81
C ASP A 50 17.70 1.07 1.93
N LYS A 51 17.61 0.92 0.60
CA LYS A 51 18.00 1.91 -0.39
C LYS A 51 16.84 2.85 -0.76
N PRO A 52 17.14 4.06 -1.26
CA PRO A 52 16.14 4.95 -1.83
C PRO A 52 15.28 4.24 -2.89
N GLY A 53 14.00 4.64 -2.99
CA GLY A 53 13.09 4.11 -4.00
C GLY A 53 13.63 4.32 -5.40
N ARG A 54 13.46 3.31 -6.27
CA ARG A 54 13.95 3.32 -7.66
C ARG A 54 12.94 3.80 -8.68
N ALA A 55 11.78 4.27 -8.23
CA ALA A 55 10.77 4.81 -9.12
C ALA A 55 11.40 5.92 -10.00
N HIS A 56 11.23 5.82 -11.31
CA HIS A 56 11.80 6.72 -12.33
C HIS A 56 13.34 6.67 -12.50
N GLY A 57 14.02 5.63 -12.00
CA GLY A 57 15.46 5.44 -12.17
C GLY A 57 15.84 4.58 -13.38
N ASN A 58 17.10 4.67 -13.84
CA ASN A 58 17.63 3.91 -14.99
C ASN A 58 17.53 2.37 -14.86
N ASP A 59 17.31 1.86 -13.66
CA ASP A 59 17.25 0.43 -13.35
C ASP A 59 16.17 0.17 -12.30
N GLU A 60 14.98 0.72 -12.55
CA GLU A 60 13.79 0.48 -11.74
C GLU A 60 13.43 -1.01 -11.76
N ARG A 61 13.41 -1.62 -10.57
CA ARG A 61 13.12 -3.05 -10.40
C ARG A 61 12.66 -3.38 -8.99
N ILE A 62 12.04 -4.54 -8.88
CA ILE A 62 11.55 -5.14 -7.64
C ILE A 62 11.93 -6.62 -7.60
N ARG A 63 12.10 -7.21 -6.42
CA ARG A 63 12.25 -8.66 -6.30
C ARG A 63 10.95 -9.35 -6.68
N GLU A 64 11.05 -10.49 -7.36
CA GLU A 64 9.88 -11.32 -7.69
C GLU A 64 9.08 -11.70 -6.44
N THR A 65 9.76 -12.08 -5.36
CA THR A 65 9.11 -12.42 -4.08
C THR A 65 8.33 -11.25 -3.51
N THR A 66 8.91 -10.05 -3.50
CA THR A 66 8.23 -8.83 -3.06
C THR A 66 6.98 -8.55 -3.91
N LEU A 67 7.05 -8.74 -5.23
CA LEU A 67 5.89 -8.57 -6.11
C LEU A 67 4.77 -9.58 -5.76
N ARG A 68 5.11 -10.86 -5.60
CA ARG A 68 4.15 -11.92 -5.24
C ARG A 68 3.51 -11.68 -3.88
N GLU A 69 4.31 -11.36 -2.88
CA GLU A 69 3.84 -11.06 -1.51
C GLU A 69 2.96 -9.81 -1.49
N GLY A 70 3.34 -8.76 -2.20
CA GLY A 70 2.56 -7.53 -2.28
C GLY A 70 1.23 -7.71 -2.99
N ALA A 71 1.19 -8.50 -4.07
CA ALA A 71 -0.06 -8.85 -4.75
C ALA A 71 -1.00 -9.64 -3.82
N ALA A 72 -0.46 -10.62 -3.08
CA ALA A 72 -1.22 -11.39 -2.10
C ALA A 72 -1.75 -10.51 -0.95
N LEU A 73 -0.95 -9.55 -0.47
CA LEU A 73 -1.39 -8.59 0.55
C LEU A 73 -2.50 -7.68 0.03
N LEU A 74 -2.38 -7.18 -1.20
CA LEU A 74 -3.41 -6.37 -1.84
C LEU A 74 -4.74 -7.12 -1.93
N LEU A 75 -4.71 -8.39 -2.37
CA LEU A 75 -5.89 -9.23 -2.45
C LEU A 75 -6.57 -9.37 -1.07
N LYS A 76 -5.80 -9.66 -0.02
CA LYS A 76 -6.33 -9.76 1.36
C LYS A 76 -6.98 -8.45 1.83
N ILE A 77 -6.42 -7.30 1.45
CA ILE A 77 -7.00 -5.99 1.78
C ILE A 77 -8.34 -5.82 1.08
N VAL A 78 -8.42 -6.11 -0.23
CA VAL A 78 -9.67 -6.04 -0.99
C VAL A 78 -10.73 -6.95 -0.38
N GLU A 79 -10.40 -8.21 -0.13
CA GLU A 79 -11.32 -9.16 0.50
C GLU A 79 -11.80 -8.72 1.89
N ALA A 80 -10.94 -8.06 2.67
CA ALA A 80 -11.32 -7.56 3.99
C ALA A 80 -12.33 -6.40 3.94
N ILE A 81 -12.43 -5.70 2.81
CA ILE A 81 -13.32 -4.55 2.61
C ILE A 81 -14.63 -4.97 1.92
N THR A 82 -14.61 -6.06 1.14
CA THR A 82 -15.79 -6.54 0.39
C THR A 82 -16.63 -7.57 1.15
N ARG A 83 -16.14 -8.11 2.27
CA ARG A 83 -16.94 -9.00 3.12
C ARG A 83 -17.99 -8.18 3.88
N PRO A 84 -19.28 -8.59 3.85
CA PRO A 84 -20.36 -7.91 4.56
C PRO A 84 -20.18 -7.95 6.08
#